data_AF-A0A4U2H2H3-F1
#
_entry.id   AF-A0A4U2H2H3-F1
#
_cell.length_a   1.000
_cell.length_b   1.000
_cell.length_c   1.000
_cell.angle_alpha   90.00
_cell.angle_beta   90.00
_cell.angle_gamma   90.00
#
_symmetry.space_group_name_H-M   'P 1'
#
loop_
_entity.id
_entity.type
_entity.pdbx_description
1 polymer ?
#
loop_
_entity_poly.entity_id
_entity_poly.type
_entity_poly.pdbx_seq_one_letter_code
_entity_poly.pdbx_strand_id
1 'polypeptide(L)'
;MGRQKVSKDKVRKAIQMLYSQPEEELIKKNGRLVLRPRLSAKQISQTCGLSESFVKNLADMSSSHWEWLREDGIKPNAWKLRMTVHGTPIHFKKCALNEYKWRKRMKAINRKEYNRKRCELQHDLRDINGSTRQSLARKRKLKLMYVKLKGWDMERVQQAKLLKNRNKKKGKTNG
;
A
#
# COMPACT_ATOMS: atom_id res chain seq x y z
N MET A 1 -22.42 0.52 -18.67
CA MET A 1 -21.94 -0.54 -17.74
C MET A 1 -21.69 0.08 -16.36
N GLY A 2 -22.59 -0.16 -15.40
CA GLY A 2 -22.46 0.40 -14.05
C GLY A 2 -21.26 -0.20 -13.32
N ARG A 3 -20.40 0.63 -12.72
CA ARG A 3 -19.37 0.16 -11.80
C ARG A 3 -20.08 -0.52 -10.62
N GLN A 4 -20.05 -1.85 -10.56
CA GLN A 4 -20.46 -2.58 -9.36
C GLN A 4 -19.71 -1.98 -8.16
N LYS A 5 -20.46 -1.44 -7.20
CA LYS A 5 -19.90 -0.97 -5.94
C LYS A 5 -19.29 -2.17 -5.22
N VAL A 6 -17.96 -2.21 -5.13
CA VAL A 6 -17.25 -3.22 -4.37
C VAL A 6 -17.59 -3.05 -2.89
N SER A 7 -18.14 -4.10 -2.26
CA SER A 7 -18.49 -4.08 -0.83
C SER A 7 -17.24 -4.01 0.05
N LYS A 8 -17.25 -3.16 1.08
CA LYS A 8 -16.14 -2.98 2.04
C LYS A 8 -15.79 -4.28 2.75
N ASP A 9 -16.76 -5.15 3.03
CA ASP A 9 -16.52 -6.42 3.73
C ASP A 9 -15.77 -7.43 2.85
N LYS A 10 -16.07 -7.47 1.55
CA LYS A 10 -15.31 -8.27 0.58
C LYS A 10 -13.85 -7.83 0.52
N VAL A 11 -13.60 -6.52 0.53
CA VAL A 11 -12.24 -5.95 0.55
C VAL A 11 -11.50 -6.34 1.83
N ARG A 12 -12.15 -6.21 3.00
CA ARG A 12 -11.56 -6.59 4.29
C ARG A 12 -11.18 -8.06 4.33
N LYS A 13 -12.09 -8.95 3.89
CA LYS A 13 -11.83 -10.40 3.83
C LYS A 13 -10.62 -10.72 2.95
N ALA A 14 -10.53 -10.11 1.76
CA ALA A 14 -9.41 -10.31 0.85
C ALA A 14 -8.07 -9.89 1.47
N ILE A 15 -8.07 -8.78 2.23
CA ILE A 15 -6.86 -8.30 2.91
C ILE A 15 -6.48 -9.17 4.09
N GLN A 16 -7.45 -9.61 4.89
CA GLN A 16 -7.18 -10.56 5.95
C GLN A 16 -6.50 -11.80 5.36
N MET A 17 -7.05 -12.36 4.28
CA MET A 17 -6.46 -13.50 3.56
C MET A 17 -5.09 -13.21 2.94
N LEU A 18 -4.78 -11.96 2.61
CA LEU A 18 -3.46 -11.54 2.12
C LEU A 18 -2.42 -11.42 3.25
N TYR A 19 -2.84 -11.06 4.47
CA TYR A 19 -1.97 -10.78 5.62
C TYR A 19 -1.80 -11.97 6.56
N SER A 20 -2.82 -12.81 6.66
CA SER A 20 -2.85 -13.99 7.54
C SER A 20 -2.20 -15.22 6.90
N GLN A 21 -1.57 -15.07 5.74
CA GLN A 21 -0.87 -16.18 5.11
C GLN A 21 0.35 -16.52 5.97
N PRO A 22 0.50 -17.79 6.40
CA PRO A 22 1.72 -18.22 7.08
C PRO A 22 2.94 -17.92 6.19
N GLU A 23 4.11 -17.79 6.81
CA GLU A 23 5.36 -17.80 6.06
C GLU A 23 5.46 -19.11 5.26
N GLU A 24 6.24 -19.12 4.17
CA GLU A 24 6.32 -20.31 3.32
C GLU A 24 6.91 -21.46 4.15
N GLU A 25 6.06 -22.43 4.51
CA GLU A 25 6.46 -23.60 5.29
C GLU A 25 6.83 -24.76 4.37
N LEU A 26 7.90 -25.47 4.70
CA LEU A 26 8.21 -26.74 4.05
C LEU A 26 7.20 -27.81 4.50
N ILE A 27 6.45 -28.34 3.55
CA ILE A 27 5.52 -29.45 3.76
C ILE A 27 6.02 -30.69 3.01
N LYS A 28 5.79 -31.88 3.56
CA LYS A 28 6.10 -33.13 2.88
C LYS A 28 4.93 -33.49 1.95
N LYS A 29 5.16 -33.52 0.63
CA LYS A 29 4.18 -33.91 -0.38
C LYS A 29 4.78 -35.00 -1.28
N ASN A 30 4.14 -36.16 -1.34
CA ASN A 30 4.59 -37.33 -2.10
C ASN A 30 6.07 -37.70 -1.80
N GLY A 31 6.43 -37.75 -0.52
CA GLY A 31 7.80 -38.08 -0.08
C GLY A 31 8.83 -36.98 -0.27
N ARG A 32 8.54 -35.88 -0.97
CA ARG A 32 9.43 -34.74 -1.19
C ARG A 32 9.06 -33.56 -0.32
N LEU A 33 10.04 -32.77 0.11
CA LEU A 33 9.81 -31.49 0.76
C LEU A 33 9.46 -30.45 -0.31
N VAL A 34 8.30 -29.81 -0.17
CA VAL A 34 7.77 -28.79 -1.09
C VAL A 34 7.33 -27.59 -0.25
N LEU A 35 7.62 -26.37 -0.70
CA LEU A 35 7.10 -25.17 -0.04
C LEU A 35 5.58 -25.10 -0.22
N ARG A 36 4.83 -24.96 0.88
CA ARG A 36 3.38 -24.72 0.83
C ARG A 36 3.15 -23.39 0.10
N PRO A 37 2.46 -23.41 -1.06
CA PRO A 37 2.25 -22.18 -1.81
C PRO A 37 1.27 -21.28 -1.05
N ARG A 38 1.62 -20.00 -1.00
CA ARG A 38 0.73 -18.91 -0.61
C ARG A 38 -0.54 -18.90 -1.46
N LEU A 39 -1.65 -18.42 -0.89
CA LEU A 39 -2.89 -18.26 -1.67
C LEU A 39 -2.64 -17.25 -2.79
N SER A 40 -2.85 -17.71 -4.02
CA SER A 40 -2.75 -16.86 -5.22
C SER A 40 -3.85 -15.79 -5.23
N ALA A 41 -3.62 -14.71 -5.98
CA ALA A 41 -4.64 -13.69 -6.21
C ALA A 41 -5.95 -14.29 -6.76
N LYS A 42 -5.84 -15.34 -7.59
CA LYS A 42 -6.96 -16.09 -8.16
C LYS A 42 -7.77 -16.84 -7.08
N GLN A 43 -7.12 -17.50 -6.13
CA GLN A 43 -7.81 -18.19 -5.04
C GLN A 43 -8.51 -17.20 -4.10
N ILE A 44 -7.85 -16.09 -3.78
CA ILE A 44 -8.44 -15.03 -2.94
C ILE A 44 -9.62 -14.36 -3.66
N SER A 45 -9.50 -14.13 -4.97
CA SER A 45 -10.56 -13.51 -5.77
C SER A 45 -11.82 -14.37 -5.82
N GLN A 46 -11.66 -15.69 -6.02
CA GLN A 46 -12.75 -16.67 -5.96
C GLN A 46 -13.40 -16.67 -4.58
N THR A 47 -12.61 -16.70 -3.50
CA THR A 47 -13.12 -16.78 -2.12
C THR A 47 -13.85 -15.51 -1.66
N CYS A 48 -13.45 -14.35 -2.17
CA CYS A 48 -14.00 -13.05 -1.78
C CYS A 48 -15.06 -12.51 -2.75
N GLY A 49 -15.27 -13.17 -3.90
CA GLY A 49 -16.12 -12.67 -4.97
C GLY A 49 -15.66 -11.30 -5.48
N LEU A 50 -14.35 -11.16 -5.71
CA LEU A 50 -13.69 -9.98 -6.26
C LEU A 50 -13.03 -10.36 -7.59
N SER A 51 -12.69 -9.39 -8.43
CA SER A 51 -11.88 -9.68 -9.63
C SER A 51 -10.42 -9.96 -9.22
N GLU A 52 -9.77 -10.88 -9.93
CA GLU A 52 -8.35 -11.20 -9.69
C GLU A 52 -7.46 -9.95 -9.84
N SER A 53 -7.75 -9.11 -10.83
CA SER A 53 -7.07 -7.82 -11.03
C SER A 53 -7.22 -6.89 -9.82
N PHE A 54 -8.39 -6.86 -9.19
CA PHE A 54 -8.60 -6.06 -7.98
C PHE A 54 -7.81 -6.62 -6.80
N VAL A 55 -7.77 -7.94 -6.62
CA VAL A 55 -6.96 -8.59 -5.58
C VAL A 55 -5.46 -8.33 -5.81
N LYS A 56 -4.99 -8.37 -7.06
CA LYS A 56 -3.62 -7.97 -7.42
C LYS A 56 -3.36 -6.51 -7.03
N ASN A 57 -4.27 -5.59 -7.36
CA ASN A 57 -4.13 -4.18 -6.95
C ASN A 57 -4.16 -3.98 -5.41
N LEU A 58 -4.87 -4.83 -4.66
CA LEU A 58 -4.84 -4.83 -3.21
C LEU A 58 -3.47 -5.33 -2.70
N ALA A 59 -3.00 -6.47 -3.20
CA ALA A 59 -1.69 -7.03 -2.87
C ALA A 59 -0.55 -6.04 -3.21
N ASP A 60 -0.65 -5.36 -4.35
CA ASP A 60 0.37 -4.43 -4.81
C ASP A 60 0.22 -3.02 -4.23
N MET A 61 -0.72 -2.78 -3.29
CA MET A 61 -0.87 -1.47 -2.62
C MET A 61 -1.38 -0.32 -3.51
N SER A 62 -1.81 -0.59 -4.75
CA SER A 62 -2.25 0.45 -5.70
C SER A 62 -3.76 0.74 -5.70
N SER A 63 -4.54 -0.06 -4.97
CA SER A 63 -5.99 0.19 -4.82
C SER A 63 -6.27 1.44 -3.97
N SER A 64 -7.19 2.29 -4.43
CA SER A 64 -7.72 3.41 -3.64
C SER A 64 -8.50 2.95 -2.41
N HIS A 65 -8.93 1.68 -2.38
CA HIS A 65 -9.73 1.12 -1.28
C HIS A 65 -8.90 0.95 0.00
N TRP A 66 -7.55 1.00 -0.09
CA TRP A 66 -6.65 1.09 1.05
C TRP A 66 -6.96 2.26 1.99
N GLU A 67 -7.58 3.33 1.49
CA GLU A 67 -8.02 4.45 2.33
C GLU A 67 -9.08 4.02 3.36
N TRP A 68 -10.09 3.24 2.95
CA TRP A 68 -11.16 2.75 3.83
C TRP A 68 -10.65 1.88 4.97
N LEU A 69 -9.53 1.22 4.75
CA LEU A 69 -8.97 0.24 5.69
C LEU A 69 -8.01 0.91 6.67
N ARG A 70 -7.29 1.95 6.22
CA ARG A 70 -6.52 2.82 7.12
C ARG A 70 -7.42 3.55 8.12
N GLU A 71 -8.63 3.91 7.72
CA GLU A 71 -9.66 4.44 8.62
C GLU A 71 -10.04 3.43 9.72
N ASP A 72 -10.08 2.15 9.37
CA ASP A 72 -10.33 1.04 10.30
C ASP A 72 -9.07 0.63 11.11
N GLY A 73 -7.98 1.41 11.02
CA GLY A 73 -6.74 1.14 11.73
C GLY A 73 -5.87 0.04 11.11
N ILE A 74 -6.30 -0.56 9.99
CA ILE A 74 -5.52 -1.54 9.24
C ILE A 74 -4.38 -0.81 8.55
N LYS A 75 -3.17 -1.00 9.10
CA LYS A 75 -1.96 -0.49 8.48
C LYS A 75 -1.58 -1.39 7.32
N PRO A 76 -1.34 -0.82 6.15
CA PRO A 76 -0.73 -1.60 5.10
C PRO A 76 0.69 -1.96 5.51
N ASN A 77 0.93 -3.22 5.88
CA ASN A 77 2.28 -3.72 5.99
C ASN A 77 2.77 -4.02 4.57
N ALA A 78 3.22 -2.97 3.89
CA ALA A 78 3.72 -2.97 2.52
C ALA A 78 4.90 -3.95 2.27
N TRP A 79 5.33 -4.68 3.30
CA TRP A 79 6.49 -5.59 3.33
C TRP A 79 6.08 -7.06 3.39
N LYS A 80 4.89 -7.40 3.90
CA LYS A 80 4.39 -8.79 3.90
C LYS A 80 3.72 -9.17 2.58
N LEU A 81 3.11 -8.17 1.93
CA LEU A 81 2.66 -8.25 0.55
C LEU A 81 3.87 -8.01 -0.36
N ARG A 82 4.52 -9.09 -0.78
CA ARG A 82 5.79 -9.03 -1.54
C ARG A 82 5.65 -8.05 -2.71
N MET A 83 6.43 -6.97 -2.68
CA MET A 83 6.81 -6.28 -3.90
C MET A 83 7.45 -7.31 -4.80
N THR A 84 6.80 -7.72 -5.88
CA THR A 84 7.49 -8.44 -6.95
C THR A 84 8.34 -7.41 -7.72
N VAL A 85 9.42 -6.97 -7.05
CA VAL A 85 10.67 -6.34 -7.52
C VAL A 85 10.60 -4.91 -8.13
N HIS A 86 9.76 -4.03 -7.57
CA HIS A 86 9.48 -2.63 -7.99
C HIS A 86 8.51 -2.57 -9.17
N GLY A 87 7.25 -2.24 -8.86
CA GLY A 87 6.20 -2.05 -9.85
C GLY A 87 6.53 -0.96 -10.88
N THR A 88 5.69 -0.85 -11.90
CA THR A 88 5.88 0.13 -12.98
C THR A 88 5.81 1.59 -12.49
N PRO A 89 6.26 2.57 -13.27
CA PRO A 89 6.06 3.99 -12.94
C PRO A 89 4.58 4.35 -12.77
N ILE A 90 3.70 3.70 -13.54
CA ILE A 90 2.24 3.83 -13.40
C ILE A 90 1.78 3.33 -12.04
N HIS A 91 2.27 2.17 -11.61
CA HIS A 91 1.99 1.62 -10.30
C HIS A 91 2.46 2.55 -9.17
N PHE A 92 3.72 2.99 -9.24
CA PHE A 92 4.29 3.92 -8.28
C PHE A 92 3.47 5.22 -8.16
N LYS A 93 3.08 5.81 -9.30
CA LYS A 93 2.23 7.00 -9.36
C LYS A 93 0.93 6.81 -8.57
N LYS A 94 0.26 5.66 -8.73
CA LYS A 94 -0.99 5.36 -8.02
C LYS A 94 -0.75 5.27 -6.51
N CYS A 95 0.28 4.55 -6.08
CA CYS A 95 0.62 4.42 -4.66
C CYS A 95 0.94 5.79 -4.03
N ALA A 96 1.79 6.59 -4.68
CA ALA A 96 2.17 7.92 -4.19
C ALA A 96 0.96 8.88 -4.09
N LEU A 97 0.08 8.89 -5.11
CA LEU A 97 -1.10 9.76 -5.09
C LEU A 97 -2.10 9.38 -4.00
N ASN A 98 -2.35 8.09 -3.80
CA ASN A 98 -3.21 7.60 -2.71
C ASN A 98 -2.62 8.01 -1.35
N GLU A 99 -1.31 7.87 -1.18
CA GLU A 99 -0.60 8.28 0.03
C GLU A 99 -0.70 9.79 0.30
N TYR A 100 -0.50 10.64 -0.71
CA TYR A 100 -0.59 12.09 -0.55
C TYR A 100 -2.02 12.56 -0.24
N LYS A 101 -3.03 11.94 -0.86
CA LYS A 101 -4.44 12.22 -0.56
C LYS A 101 -4.77 11.89 0.88
N TRP A 102 -4.37 10.71 1.35
CA TRP A 102 -4.58 10.29 2.73
C TRP A 102 -3.93 11.27 3.73
N ARG A 103 -2.68 11.70 3.49
CA ARG A 103 -2.00 12.67 4.37
C ARG A 103 -2.69 14.02 4.43
N LYS A 104 -3.16 14.52 3.28
CA LYS A 104 -3.92 15.77 3.22
C LYS A 104 -5.20 15.64 4.05
N ARG A 105 -5.90 14.51 3.95
CA ARG A 105 -7.13 14.23 4.73
C ARG A 105 -6.85 14.17 6.23
N MET A 106 -5.74 13.54 6.64
CA MET A 106 -5.30 13.48 8.04
C MET A 106 -4.67 14.77 8.55
N LYS A 107 -4.67 15.86 7.75
CA LYS A 107 -4.02 17.14 8.04
C LYS A 107 -2.52 17.03 8.35
N ALA A 108 -1.87 15.96 7.90
CA ALA A 108 -0.43 15.73 8.06
C ALA A 108 0.43 16.53 7.06
N ILE A 109 -0.20 17.00 5.98
CA ILE A 109 0.35 17.94 5.01
C ILE A 109 -0.74 18.97 4.64
N ASN A 110 -0.34 20.20 4.33
CA ASN A 110 -1.26 21.23 3.86
C ASN A 110 -1.44 21.17 2.32
N ARG A 111 -2.33 22.01 1.77
CA ARG A 111 -2.60 22.06 0.32
C ARG A 111 -1.36 22.43 -0.51
N LYS A 112 -0.54 23.37 -0.02
CA LYS A 112 0.69 23.82 -0.69
C LYS A 112 1.71 22.67 -0.78
N GLU A 113 1.92 21.94 0.30
CA GLU A 113 2.81 20.78 0.36
C GLU A 113 2.30 19.61 -0.49
N TYR A 114 0.98 19.34 -0.48
CA TYR A 114 0.37 18.35 -1.37
C TYR A 114 0.65 18.67 -2.85
N ASN A 115 0.48 19.92 -3.26
CA ASN A 115 0.76 20.35 -4.63
C ASN A 115 2.25 20.22 -4.96
N ARG A 116 3.14 20.67 -4.05
CA ARG A 116 4.60 20.50 -4.21
C ARG A 116 4.97 19.04 -4.42
N LYS A 117 4.48 18.13 -3.57
CA LYS A 117 4.73 16.68 -3.66
C LYS A 117 4.19 16.05 -4.95
N ARG A 118 3.08 16.57 -5.48
CA ARG A 118 2.56 16.16 -6.79
C ARG A 118 3.46 16.60 -7.94
N CYS A 119 3.99 17.82 -7.89
CA CYS A 119 4.93 18.31 -8.89
C CYS A 119 6.25 17.51 -8.84
N GLU A 120 6.80 17.28 -7.64
CA GLU A 120 7.99 16.41 -7.44
C GLU A 120 7.75 15.01 -8.05
N LEU A 121 6.60 14.40 -7.76
CA LEU A 121 6.21 13.10 -8.33
C LEU A 121 6.18 13.11 -9.86
N GLN A 122 5.67 14.18 -10.49
CA GLN A 122 5.62 14.29 -11.94
C GLN A 122 7.02 14.39 -12.55
N HIS A 123 7.91 15.16 -11.92
CA HIS A 123 9.31 15.26 -12.33
C HIS A 123 10.00 13.90 -12.26
N ASP A 124 9.91 13.22 -11.12
CA ASP A 124 10.54 11.92 -10.93
C ASP A 124 10.04 10.88 -11.94
N LEU A 125 8.75 10.90 -12.27
CA LEU A 125 8.15 10.01 -13.28
C LEU A 125 8.61 10.34 -14.69
N ARG A 126 8.80 11.62 -15.02
CA ARG A 126 9.34 12.06 -16.32
C ARG A 126 10.76 11.53 -16.49
N ASP A 127 11.61 11.70 -15.48
CA ASP A 127 12.98 11.20 -15.52
C ASP A 127 13.05 9.68 -15.68
N ILE A 128 12.18 8.94 -15.00
CA ILE A 128 12.12 7.48 -15.12
C ILE A 128 11.67 7.07 -16.52
N ASN A 129 10.70 7.78 -17.10
CA ASN A 129 10.20 7.46 -18.44
C ASN A 129 11.23 7.77 -19.54
N GLY A 130 12.12 8.75 -19.33
CA GLY A 130 13.25 9.03 -20.22
C GLY A 130 14.35 7.96 -20.22
N SER A 131 14.29 6.97 -19.32
CA SER A 131 15.29 5.90 -19.22
C SER A 131 14.82 4.58 -19.83
N THR A 132 15.73 3.82 -20.45
CA THR A 132 15.45 2.51 -21.05
C THR A 132 14.84 1.54 -20.02
N ARG A 133 13.76 0.84 -20.39
CA ARG A 133 12.97 -0.04 -19.50
C ARG A 133 13.81 -1.13 -18.80
N GLN A 134 14.83 -1.65 -19.48
CA GLN A 134 15.69 -2.71 -18.95
C GLN A 134 16.87 -2.19 -18.13
N SER A 135 17.12 -0.87 -18.11
CA SER A 135 18.31 -0.31 -17.48
C SER A 135 18.32 -0.52 -15.96
N LEU A 136 19.50 -0.86 -15.42
CA LEU A 136 19.71 -1.00 -13.99
C LEU A 136 19.45 0.32 -13.26
N ALA A 137 19.81 1.45 -13.89
CA ALA A 137 19.56 2.79 -13.38
C ALA A 137 18.06 3.06 -13.13
N ARG A 138 17.20 2.68 -14.08
CA ARG A 138 15.74 2.76 -13.92
C ARG A 138 15.23 1.94 -12.74
N LYS A 139 15.68 0.69 -12.63
CA LYS A 139 15.30 -0.21 -11.53
C LYS A 139 15.74 0.36 -10.17
N ARG A 140 16.97 0.89 -10.08
CA ARG A 140 17.50 1.56 -8.87
C ARG A 140 16.71 2.83 -8.52
N LYS A 141 16.36 3.65 -9.50
CA LYS A 141 15.55 4.87 -9.27
C LYS A 141 14.15 4.52 -8.75
N LEU A 142 13.46 3.57 -9.39
CA LEU A 142 12.19 3.05 -8.88
C LEU A 142 12.32 2.50 -7.45
N LYS A 143 13.37 1.72 -7.16
CA LYS A 143 13.66 1.21 -5.81
C LYS A 143 13.74 2.32 -4.77
N LEU A 144 14.56 3.33 -5.03
CA LEU A 144 14.75 4.46 -4.12
C LEU A 144 13.44 5.21 -3.88
N MET A 145 12.60 5.36 -4.91
CA MET A 145 11.31 6.01 -4.78
C MET A 145 10.32 5.21 -3.92
N TYR A 146 10.26 3.89 -4.07
CA TYR A 146 9.45 3.04 -3.17
C TYR A 146 9.97 3.11 -1.72
N VAL A 147 11.29 3.17 -1.51
CA VAL A 147 11.88 3.36 -0.17
C VAL A 147 11.50 4.72 0.41
N LYS A 148 11.49 5.79 -0.39
CA LYS A 148 11.00 7.10 0.05
C LYS A 148 9.54 7.02 0.49
N LEU A 149 8.66 6.34 -0.25
CA LEU A 149 7.29 6.11 0.21
C LEU A 149 7.22 5.29 1.51
N LYS A 150 8.10 4.28 1.69
CA LYS A 150 8.18 3.46 2.92
C LYS A 150 8.54 4.27 4.17
N GLY A 151 9.62 5.05 4.07
CA GLY A 151 10.15 5.82 5.21
C GLY A 151 9.11 6.80 5.78
N TRP A 152 8.07 7.07 5.01
CA TRP A 152 7.05 8.03 5.38
C TRP A 152 5.93 7.46 6.27
N ASP A 153 5.90 6.14 6.57
CA ASP A 153 4.82 5.48 7.32
C ASP A 153 5.14 5.22 8.82
N MET A 154 6.43 5.13 9.20
CA MET A 154 6.82 4.79 10.58
C MET A 154 6.94 6.03 11.48
N GLU A 155 7.71 7.04 11.08
CA GLU A 155 8.00 8.22 11.92
C GLU A 155 6.78 9.12 12.16
N ARG A 156 5.90 9.28 11.16
CA ARG A 156 4.75 10.19 11.26
C ARG A 156 3.51 9.58 11.91
N VAL A 157 3.31 8.26 11.88
CA VAL A 157 2.25 7.61 12.67
C VAL A 157 2.57 7.72 14.16
N GLN A 158 3.86 7.64 14.53
CA GLN A 158 4.32 7.91 15.89
C GLN A 158 4.09 9.37 16.28
N GLN A 159 4.46 10.34 15.44
CA GLN A 159 4.16 11.76 15.69
C GLN A 159 2.65 12.08 15.75
N ALA A 160 1.82 11.48 14.90
CA ALA A 160 0.38 11.69 14.91
C ALA A 160 -0.31 11.09 16.15
N LYS A 161 0.18 9.94 16.66
CA LYS A 161 -0.24 9.39 17.96
C LYS A 161 0.17 10.31 19.12
N LEU A 162 1.39 10.86 19.08
CA LEU A 162 1.87 11.82 20.08
C LEU A 162 1.03 13.11 20.10
N LEU A 163 0.66 13.64 18.94
CA LEU A 163 -0.20 14.83 18.82
C LEU A 163 -1.64 14.57 19.33
N LYS A 164 -2.23 13.41 19.04
CA LYS A 164 -3.54 13.02 19.59
C LYS A 164 -3.52 12.86 21.11
N ASN A 165 -2.44 12.31 21.67
CA ASN A 165 -2.29 12.15 23.12
C ASN A 165 -2.04 13.48 23.84
N ARG A 166 -1.31 14.42 23.23
CA ARG A 166 -1.16 15.79 23.74
C ARG A 166 -2.50 16.54 23.78
N ASN A 167 -3.32 16.42 22.75
CA ASN A 167 -4.64 17.07 22.72
C ASN A 167 -5.62 16.46 23.73
N LYS A 168 -5.55 15.14 23.99
CA LYS A 168 -6.32 14.51 25.09
C LYS A 168 -5.88 14.96 26.48
N LYS A 169 -4.58 15.22 26.70
CA LYS A 169 -4.08 15.72 27.99
C LYS A 169 -4.45 17.18 28.23
N LYS A 170 -4.43 18.04 27.20
CA LYS A 170 -4.86 19.45 27.33
C LYS A 170 -6.36 19.63 27.62
N GLY A 171 -7.21 18.67 27.22
CA GLY A 171 -8.64 18.70 27.52
C GLY A 171 -9.02 18.19 28.92
N LYS A 172 -8.07 17.63 29.70
CA LYS A 172 -8.30 17.13 31.07
C LYS A 172 -7.81 18.08 32.16
N THR A 173 -7.16 19.18 31.81
CA THR A 173 -6.64 20.17 32.77
C THR A 173 -7.55 21.39 32.96
N ASN A 174 -8.70 21.44 32.29
CA ASN A 174 -9.71 22.50 32.44
C ASN A 174 -11.09 21.96 32.82
N GLY A 175 -11.14 20.88 33.61
CA GLY A 175 -12.38 20.32 34.17
C GLY A 175 -12.23 20.16 35.66
#